data_AF-A0A9P7Q6G2-F1
#
_entry.id   AF-A0A9P7Q6G2-F1
#
_cell.length_a   1.000
_cell.length_b   1.000
_cell.length_c   1.000
_cell.angle_alpha   90.00
_cell.angle_beta   90.00
_cell.angle_gamma   90.00
#
_symmetry.space_group_name_H-M   'P 1'
#
loop_
_entity.id
_entity.type
_entity.pdbx_description
1 polymer ?
#
loop_
_entity_poly.entity_id
_entity_poly.type
_entity_poly.pdbx_seq_one_letter_code
_entity_poly.pdbx_strand_id
1 'polypeptide(L)'
;MENEPLEASFTSALIANPRSLHGAAPLHHALLRGDTHTGVTLQTLDDKAFDRGIILTQTPSPGIPISNDDVLKSLREKTAAHGAEMLIQGLRDGLHIPPYRDVGWKAAQLKEQGIEKPQHARKTIKDDSMIQPDWTAEDFWLRYRTFGSVWANAVYCRSHHTNRMILEDVEPVTLEEDYLEKLPPYEGLRLLIFEYEDKDGGVPTRHERQVIWRNDRLSPALIHAKGNDWIRVKRIRVAGKHSAHSSLALPPFARKRKAILGGEYPMFYPRPAKKEN
;
A
#
# COMPACT_ATOMS: atom_id res chain seq x y z
N MET A 1 -8.90 31.66 62.60
CA MET A 1 -7.55 31.62 62.02
C MET A 1 -7.10 30.18 62.10
N GLU A 2 -7.69 29.35 61.24
CA GLU A 2 -7.18 29.03 59.89
C GLU A 2 -6.18 27.89 59.98
N ASN A 3 -6.72 26.68 59.87
CA ASN A 3 -5.99 25.49 59.49
C ASN A 3 -6.70 24.91 58.27
N GLU A 4 -6.17 25.17 57.08
CA GLU A 4 -6.12 24.23 55.95
C GLU A 4 -5.24 24.82 54.84
N PRO A 5 -4.40 23.99 54.20
CA PRO A 5 -4.50 23.95 52.75
C PRO A 5 -4.67 22.51 52.28
N LEU A 6 -5.87 22.17 51.83
CA LEU A 6 -6.16 21.01 51.00
C LEU A 6 -6.38 21.50 49.56
N GLU A 7 -5.30 21.81 48.86
CA GLU A 7 -5.26 21.97 47.40
C GLU A 7 -4.21 20.98 46.89
N ALA A 8 -4.61 19.70 46.89
CA ALA A 8 -3.91 18.64 46.18
C ALA A 8 -4.92 17.95 45.27
N SER A 9 -4.50 17.72 44.02
CA SER A 9 -5.18 16.92 42.98
C SER A 9 -6.12 17.65 42.01
N PHE A 10 -5.57 18.62 41.26
CA PHE A 10 -5.88 18.72 39.83
C PHE A 10 -4.70 18.16 39.02
N THR A 11 -4.54 16.84 39.06
CA THR A 11 -3.66 16.13 38.14
C THR A 11 -4.37 14.89 37.61
N SER A 12 -5.55 15.09 37.01
CA SER A 12 -6.03 14.11 36.03
C SER A 12 -5.27 14.37 34.74
N ALA A 13 -4.10 13.77 34.62
CA ALA A 13 -3.49 13.52 33.33
C ALA A 13 -4.56 12.83 32.47
N LEU A 14 -5.14 13.58 31.53
CA LEU A 14 -5.83 13.03 30.37
C LEU A 14 -4.78 12.21 29.62
N ILE A 15 -4.67 10.93 29.99
CA ILE A 15 -3.87 9.96 29.26
C ILE A 15 -4.52 9.89 27.88
N ALA A 16 -3.93 10.59 26.93
CA ALA A 16 -4.27 10.50 25.52
C ALA A 16 -4.18 9.03 25.12
N ASN A 17 -5.32 8.35 25.05
CA ASN A 17 -5.38 6.93 24.77
C ASN A 17 -4.86 6.68 23.36
N PRO A 18 -3.73 5.97 23.20
CA PRO A 18 -3.06 5.87 21.92
C PRO A 18 -3.87 4.99 20.96
N ARG A 19 -4.28 5.53 19.80
CA ARG A 19 -5.06 4.83 18.76
C ARG A 19 -4.14 4.13 17.76
N SER A 20 -4.55 2.95 17.28
CA SER A 20 -3.67 2.11 16.44
C SER A 20 -3.23 2.74 15.11
N LEU A 21 -4.01 3.69 14.57
CA LEU A 21 -3.83 4.33 13.26
C LEU A 21 -4.38 5.78 13.26
N HIS A 22 -3.95 6.64 14.18
CA HIS A 22 -4.37 8.05 14.14
C HIS A 22 -3.74 8.77 12.93
N GLY A 23 -4.41 9.78 12.37
CA GLY A 23 -3.89 10.58 11.26
C GLY A 23 -4.74 10.56 9.99
N ALA A 24 -4.17 11.03 8.90
CA ALA A 24 -4.92 11.40 7.69
C ALA A 24 -5.35 10.22 6.80
N ALA A 25 -4.75 9.03 6.93
CA ALA A 25 -5.00 7.91 6.02
C ALA A 25 -5.16 6.53 6.69
N PRO A 26 -5.97 6.38 7.76
CA PRO A 26 -6.06 5.15 8.53
C PRO A 26 -6.41 3.91 7.69
N LEU A 27 -7.41 3.99 6.81
CA LEU A 27 -7.81 2.85 5.98
C LEU A 27 -6.73 2.40 4.99
N HIS A 28 -5.91 3.33 4.50
CA HIS A 28 -4.79 2.98 3.62
C HIS A 28 -3.74 2.19 4.39
N HIS A 29 -3.36 2.67 5.57
CA HIS A 29 -2.37 1.99 6.41
C HIS A 29 -2.88 0.64 6.90
N ALA A 30 -4.17 0.51 7.24
CA ALA A 30 -4.76 -0.78 7.60
C ALA A 30 -4.60 -1.81 6.47
N LEU A 31 -4.90 -1.41 5.24
CA LEU A 31 -4.71 -2.29 4.07
C LEU A 31 -3.23 -2.56 3.79
N LEU A 32 -2.35 -1.57 3.89
CA LEU A 32 -0.90 -1.75 3.61
C LEU A 32 -0.19 -2.65 4.63
N ARG A 33 -0.70 -2.72 5.87
CA ARG A 33 -0.22 -3.64 6.91
C ARG A 33 -0.78 -5.06 6.78
N GLY A 34 -1.79 -5.26 5.93
CA GLY A 34 -2.52 -6.52 5.88
C GLY A 34 -3.38 -6.76 7.14
N ASP A 35 -3.89 -5.69 7.77
CA ASP A 35 -4.76 -5.85 8.94
C ASP A 35 -6.01 -6.67 8.57
N THR A 36 -6.39 -7.61 9.44
CA THR A 36 -7.60 -8.42 9.25
C THR A 36 -8.88 -7.72 9.72
N HIS A 37 -8.73 -6.68 10.53
CA HIS A 37 -9.83 -5.89 11.09
C HIS A 37 -9.45 -4.41 11.14
N THR A 38 -10.44 -3.55 10.92
CA THR A 38 -10.35 -2.10 11.18
C THR A 38 -11.50 -1.67 12.09
N GLY A 39 -11.72 -0.38 12.27
CA GLY A 39 -12.84 0.10 13.06
C GLY A 39 -13.11 1.58 12.83
N VAL A 40 -14.19 2.04 13.46
CA VAL A 40 -14.57 3.44 13.50
C VAL A 40 -14.57 3.90 14.95
N THR A 41 -14.13 5.13 15.17
CA THR A 41 -14.10 5.78 16.48
C THR A 41 -14.88 7.08 16.39
N LEU A 42 -15.90 7.23 17.24
CA LEU A 42 -16.54 8.52 17.48
C LEU A 42 -15.83 9.16 18.67
N GLN A 43 -15.34 10.38 18.49
CA GLN A 43 -14.55 11.09 19.49
C GLN A 43 -14.95 12.55 19.57
N THR A 44 -14.62 13.21 20.68
CA THR A 44 -14.64 14.67 20.75
C THR A 44 -13.53 15.27 19.89
N LEU A 45 -13.56 16.59 19.71
CA LEU A 45 -12.38 17.32 19.25
C LEU A 45 -11.44 17.60 20.42
N ASP A 46 -10.16 17.79 20.12
CA ASP A 46 -9.13 18.26 21.04
C ASP A 46 -8.59 19.59 20.48
N ASP A 47 -8.38 20.56 21.35
CA ASP A 47 -8.01 21.94 21.00
C ASP A 47 -6.53 22.07 20.60
N LYS A 48 -5.70 21.09 20.97
CA LYS A 48 -4.24 21.14 20.83
C LYS A 48 -3.71 20.16 19.79
N ALA A 49 -4.42 19.08 19.52
CA ALA A 49 -3.92 18.00 18.69
C ALA A 49 -5.00 17.30 17.86
N PHE A 50 -4.65 17.02 16.60
CA PHE A 50 -5.49 16.24 15.70
C PHE A 50 -5.61 14.79 16.17
N ASP A 51 -6.82 14.21 16.07
CA ASP A 51 -7.13 12.85 16.51
C ASP A 51 -6.67 12.56 17.95
N ARG A 52 -7.01 13.44 18.90
CA ARG A 52 -6.72 13.23 20.33
C ARG A 52 -7.89 13.45 21.30
N GLY A 53 -9.10 13.71 20.79
CA GLY A 53 -10.26 13.88 21.67
C GLY A 53 -10.67 12.60 22.39
N ILE A 54 -11.55 12.73 23.36
CA ILE A 54 -12.08 11.62 24.18
C ILE A 54 -12.87 10.67 23.29
N ILE A 55 -12.61 9.36 23.39
CA ILE A 55 -13.36 8.35 22.63
C ILE A 55 -14.73 8.15 23.28
N LEU A 56 -15.77 8.60 22.60
CA LEU A 56 -17.16 8.49 23.06
C LEU A 56 -17.76 7.12 22.78
N THR A 57 -17.41 6.53 21.64
CA THR A 57 -17.75 5.14 21.30
C THR A 57 -16.82 4.64 20.19
N GLN A 58 -16.64 3.33 20.14
CA GLN A 58 -15.80 2.65 19.17
C GLN A 58 -16.51 1.39 18.68
N THR A 59 -16.31 0.99 17.43
CA THR A 59 -16.77 -0.33 16.95
C THR A 59 -16.32 -1.41 17.93
N PRO A 60 -17.19 -2.34 18.36
CA PRO A 60 -16.85 -3.39 19.31
C PRO A 60 -15.67 -4.24 18.84
N SER A 61 -14.87 -4.75 19.77
CA SER A 61 -13.78 -5.70 19.47
C SER A 61 -14.32 -6.97 18.79
N PRO A 62 -13.64 -7.51 17.75
CA PRO A 62 -12.33 -7.11 17.21
C PRO A 62 -12.36 -5.95 16.20
N GLY A 63 -13.55 -5.43 15.87
CA GLY A 63 -13.78 -4.36 14.90
C GLY A 63 -14.54 -4.85 13.66
N ILE A 64 -14.43 -4.10 12.58
CA ILE A 64 -15.00 -4.41 11.27
C ILE A 64 -14.03 -5.32 10.51
N PRO A 65 -14.45 -6.51 10.06
CA PRO A 65 -13.57 -7.43 9.33
C PRO A 65 -13.19 -6.87 7.94
N ILE A 66 -11.92 -7.05 7.59
CA ILE A 66 -11.36 -6.76 6.27
C ILE A 66 -11.23 -8.10 5.53
N SER A 67 -11.99 -8.28 4.45
CA SER A 67 -11.87 -9.46 3.59
C SER A 67 -10.56 -9.41 2.80
N ASN A 68 -10.03 -10.55 2.35
CA ASN A 68 -8.85 -10.58 1.47
C ASN A 68 -9.08 -9.84 0.14
N ASP A 69 -10.33 -9.79 -0.33
CA ASP A 69 -10.74 -9.14 -1.57
C ASP A 69 -11.14 -7.66 -1.39
N ASP A 70 -11.17 -7.15 -0.15
CA ASP A 70 -11.57 -5.76 0.08
C ASP A 70 -10.56 -4.79 -0.55
N VAL A 71 -11.04 -3.86 -1.37
CA VAL A 71 -10.23 -2.74 -1.84
C VAL A 71 -10.55 -1.49 -1.04
N LEU A 72 -9.70 -0.45 -1.12
CA LEU A 72 -9.91 0.80 -0.38
C LEU A 72 -11.34 1.35 -0.56
N LYS A 73 -11.90 1.25 -1.77
CA LYS A 73 -13.27 1.68 -2.05
C LYS A 73 -14.30 0.92 -1.21
N SER A 74 -14.30 -0.42 -1.25
CA SER A 74 -15.28 -1.24 -0.50
C SER A 74 -15.09 -1.08 1.00
N LEU A 75 -13.84 -1.01 1.48
CA LEU A 75 -13.54 -0.81 2.89
C LEU A 75 -14.00 0.56 3.39
N ARG A 76 -13.84 1.61 2.57
CA ARG A 76 -14.35 2.95 2.88
C ARG A 76 -15.87 2.96 2.95
N GLU A 77 -16.56 2.31 2.02
CA GLU A 77 -18.03 2.23 2.03
C GLU A 77 -18.54 1.49 3.27
N LYS A 78 -17.91 0.36 3.61
CA LYS A 78 -18.21 -0.43 4.81
C LYS A 78 -18.02 0.38 6.10
N THR A 79 -16.87 1.05 6.24
CA THR A 79 -16.56 1.87 7.42
C THR A 79 -17.43 3.13 7.51
N ALA A 80 -17.78 3.75 6.38
CA ALA A 80 -18.70 4.89 6.35
C ALA A 80 -20.10 4.52 6.85
N ALA A 81 -20.63 3.36 6.44
CA ALA A 81 -21.93 2.87 6.91
C ALA A 81 -21.94 2.69 8.44
N HIS A 82 -20.96 1.97 8.98
CA HIS A 82 -20.82 1.81 10.44
C HIS A 82 -20.64 3.15 11.17
N GLY A 83 -19.84 4.06 10.61
CA GLY A 83 -19.65 5.39 11.19
C GLY A 83 -20.92 6.23 11.25
N ALA A 84 -21.76 6.15 10.20
CA ALA A 84 -23.05 6.84 10.17
C ALA A 84 -24.01 6.28 11.23
N GLU A 85 -24.12 4.96 11.33
CA GLU A 85 -24.94 4.30 12.35
C GLU A 85 -24.47 4.66 13.77
N MET A 86 -23.16 4.58 14.03
CA MET A 86 -22.57 4.95 15.30
C MET A 86 -22.81 6.42 15.67
N LEU A 87 -22.72 7.33 14.69
CA LEU A 87 -22.99 8.75 14.93
C LEU A 87 -24.45 8.99 15.30
N ILE A 88 -25.39 8.41 14.53
CA ILE A 88 -26.82 8.54 14.80
C ILE A 88 -27.15 7.99 16.19
N GLN A 89 -26.62 6.82 16.53
CA GLN A 89 -26.85 6.21 17.84
C GLN A 89 -26.22 7.04 18.95
N GLY A 90 -24.99 7.52 18.79
CA GLY A 90 -24.32 8.37 19.77
C GLY A 90 -25.04 9.70 20.02
N LEU A 91 -25.70 10.27 19.01
CA LEU A 91 -26.55 11.44 19.18
C LEU A 91 -27.81 11.12 20.00
N ARG A 92 -28.48 9.99 19.72
CA ARG A 92 -29.67 9.54 20.45
C ARG A 92 -29.36 9.21 21.92
N ASP A 93 -28.20 8.62 22.16
CA ASP A 93 -27.72 8.26 23.50
C ASP A 93 -27.16 9.47 24.28
N GLY A 94 -27.13 10.66 23.66
CA GLY A 94 -26.67 11.88 24.32
C GLY A 94 -25.16 11.93 24.55
N LEU A 95 -24.34 11.14 23.81
CA LEU A 95 -22.88 11.08 24.02
C LEU A 95 -22.16 12.42 23.77
N HIS A 96 -22.82 13.35 23.10
CA HIS A 96 -22.33 14.71 22.85
C HIS A 96 -22.56 15.66 24.03
N ILE A 97 -23.24 15.22 25.10
CA ILE A 97 -23.52 16.02 26.29
C ILE A 97 -22.56 15.58 27.41
N PRO A 98 -21.78 16.51 28.02
CA PRO A 98 -20.93 16.21 29.16
C PRO A 98 -21.71 15.64 30.37
N PRO A 99 -21.07 14.88 31.27
CA PRO A 99 -19.64 14.56 31.28
C PRO A 99 -19.26 13.45 30.29
N TYR A 100 -18.14 13.63 29.59
CA TYR A 100 -17.62 12.63 28.66
C TYR A 100 -16.88 11.52 29.42
N ARG A 101 -17.05 10.28 28.97
CA ARG A 101 -16.32 9.10 29.45
C ARG A 101 -15.55 8.49 28.30
N ASP A 102 -14.25 8.26 28.50
CA ASP A 102 -13.44 7.52 27.53
C ASP A 102 -13.77 6.02 27.59
N VAL A 103 -14.21 5.46 26.46
CA VAL A 103 -14.59 4.04 26.32
C VAL A 103 -13.75 3.30 25.28
N GLY A 104 -12.63 3.87 24.83
CA GLY A 104 -11.78 3.27 23.80
C GLY A 104 -11.07 2.01 24.26
N TRP A 105 -11.42 0.84 23.71
CA TRP A 105 -10.82 -0.45 24.10
C TRP A 105 -9.47 -0.71 23.42
N LYS A 106 -9.24 -0.19 22.21
CA LYS A 106 -8.06 -0.53 21.41
C LYS A 106 -6.75 -0.04 22.04
N ALA A 107 -6.77 1.11 22.70
CA ALA A 107 -5.61 1.68 23.38
C ALA A 107 -5.13 0.79 24.53
N ALA A 108 -6.07 0.27 25.33
CA ALA A 108 -5.77 -0.67 26.40
C ALA A 108 -5.14 -1.96 25.86
N GLN A 109 -5.72 -2.54 24.81
CA GLN A 109 -5.18 -3.73 24.15
C GLN A 109 -3.74 -3.51 23.62
N LEU A 110 -3.47 -2.37 22.99
CA LEU A 110 -2.12 -2.06 22.48
C LEU A 110 -1.10 -1.96 23.61
N LYS A 111 -1.50 -1.35 24.74
CA LYS A 111 -0.65 -1.24 25.93
C LYS A 111 -0.34 -2.62 26.54
N GLU A 112 -1.32 -3.51 26.62
CA GLU A 112 -1.13 -4.90 27.05
C GLU A 112 -0.17 -5.67 26.12
N GLN A 113 -0.16 -5.35 24.83
CA GLN A 113 0.78 -5.89 23.84
C GLN A 113 2.18 -5.23 23.88
N GLY A 114 2.44 -4.32 24.83
CA GLY A 114 3.70 -3.59 24.91
C GLY A 114 3.87 -2.50 23.85
N ILE A 115 2.81 -2.13 23.13
CA ILE A 115 2.84 -1.09 22.09
C ILE A 115 2.46 0.24 22.74
N GLU A 116 3.46 0.98 23.20
CA GLU A 116 3.26 2.28 23.85
C GLU A 116 2.97 3.43 22.86
N LYS A 117 3.52 3.32 21.64
CA LYS A 117 3.38 4.33 20.58
C LYS A 117 2.85 3.68 19.30
N PRO A 118 1.53 3.61 19.13
CA PRO A 118 0.96 3.09 17.91
C PRO A 118 1.29 3.97 16.72
N GLN A 119 1.18 3.36 15.54
CA GLN A 119 1.66 3.92 14.31
C GLN A 119 0.78 5.09 13.84
N HIS A 120 1.44 6.20 13.50
CA HIS A 120 0.79 7.34 12.85
C HIS A 120 0.51 7.04 11.37
N ALA A 121 -0.75 7.09 10.97
CA ALA A 121 -1.22 6.93 9.61
C ALA A 121 -1.03 8.23 8.81
N ARG A 122 0.22 8.53 8.42
CA ARG A 122 0.53 9.72 7.62
C ARG A 122 -0.26 9.74 6.32
N LYS A 123 -0.47 10.94 5.78
CA LYS A 123 -1.02 11.12 4.43
C LYS A 123 -0.20 10.30 3.43
N THR A 124 -0.90 9.55 2.58
CA THR A 124 -0.27 8.76 1.52
C THR A 124 0.24 9.67 0.40
N ILE A 125 1.33 9.24 -0.24
CA ILE A 125 1.95 9.91 -1.38
C ILE A 125 2.05 8.94 -2.55
N LYS A 126 2.33 9.47 -3.73
CA LYS A 126 2.42 8.66 -4.96
C LYS A 126 3.45 7.53 -4.87
N ASP A 127 4.56 7.78 -4.20
CA ASP A 127 5.66 6.85 -4.02
C ASP A 127 5.26 5.61 -3.20
N ASP A 128 4.18 5.68 -2.40
CA ASP A 128 3.70 4.53 -1.62
C ASP A 128 3.19 3.38 -2.51
N SER A 129 2.88 3.67 -3.78
CA SER A 129 2.49 2.68 -4.81
C SER A 129 3.60 2.37 -5.82
N MET A 130 4.81 2.92 -5.62
CA MET A 130 5.96 2.63 -6.47
C MET A 130 6.50 1.24 -6.15
N ILE A 131 6.50 0.35 -7.15
CA ILE A 131 7.04 -1.01 -7.07
C ILE A 131 8.45 -0.93 -6.49
N GLN A 132 8.75 -1.75 -5.49
CA GLN A 132 10.11 -1.92 -4.97
C GLN A 132 10.71 -3.24 -5.43
N PRO A 133 12.05 -3.40 -5.41
CA PRO A 133 12.72 -4.60 -5.88
C PRO A 133 12.37 -5.87 -5.10
N ASP A 134 12.17 -5.72 -3.80
CA ASP A 134 12.00 -6.79 -2.82
C ASP A 134 10.53 -7.16 -2.56
N TRP A 135 9.58 -6.58 -3.30
CA TRP A 135 8.16 -6.89 -3.14
C TRP A 135 7.84 -8.34 -3.49
N THR A 136 7.19 -9.00 -2.54
CA THR A 136 6.47 -10.28 -2.70
C THR A 136 5.16 -10.07 -3.47
N ALA A 137 4.49 -11.15 -3.89
CA ALA A 137 3.18 -11.01 -4.54
C ALA A 137 2.12 -10.43 -3.58
N GLU A 138 2.25 -10.69 -2.27
CA GLU A 138 1.43 -10.06 -1.25
C GLU A 138 1.66 -8.55 -1.20
N ASP A 139 2.91 -8.08 -1.22
CA ASP A 139 3.19 -6.63 -1.26
C ASP A 139 2.51 -5.95 -2.46
N PHE A 140 2.61 -6.55 -3.64
CA PHE A 140 1.92 -6.08 -4.83
C PHE A 140 0.41 -6.01 -4.61
N TRP A 141 -0.18 -7.06 -4.05
CA TRP A 141 -1.61 -7.11 -3.75
C TRP A 141 -2.04 -6.04 -2.76
N LEU A 142 -1.32 -5.89 -1.63
CA LEU A 142 -1.62 -4.88 -0.60
C LEU A 142 -1.57 -3.46 -1.16
N ARG A 143 -0.62 -3.14 -2.06
CA ARG A 143 -0.57 -1.81 -2.70
C ARG A 143 -1.65 -1.67 -3.77
N TYR A 144 -1.91 -2.69 -4.57
CA TYR A 144 -2.98 -2.65 -5.57
C TYR A 144 -4.36 -2.45 -4.91
N ARG A 145 -4.71 -3.24 -3.89
CA ARG A 145 -6.01 -3.10 -3.20
C ARG A 145 -6.15 -1.76 -2.47
N THR A 146 -5.04 -1.14 -2.07
CA THR A 146 -5.02 0.19 -1.43
C THR A 146 -5.16 1.32 -2.45
N PHE A 147 -4.39 1.30 -3.54
CA PHE A 147 -4.25 2.44 -4.46
C PHE A 147 -4.95 2.25 -5.81
N GLY A 148 -5.45 1.06 -6.11
CA GLY A 148 -6.04 0.66 -7.39
C GLY A 148 -5.02 0.43 -8.52
N SER A 149 -3.75 0.73 -8.28
CA SER A 149 -2.65 0.50 -9.23
C SER A 149 -1.31 0.57 -8.53
N VAL A 150 -0.29 0.01 -9.17
CA VAL A 150 1.13 0.17 -8.77
C VAL A 150 1.92 0.68 -9.97
N TRP A 151 3.06 1.32 -9.74
CA TRP A 151 3.83 1.89 -10.85
C TRP A 151 5.34 1.73 -10.70
N ALA A 152 6.05 1.77 -11.83
CA ALA A 152 7.50 1.82 -11.90
C ALA A 152 7.94 2.68 -13.10
N ASN A 153 9.18 3.15 -13.09
CA ASN A 153 9.78 3.73 -14.30
C ASN A 153 10.36 2.60 -15.15
N ALA A 154 9.67 2.22 -16.22
CA ALA A 154 10.10 1.16 -17.11
C ALA A 154 11.04 1.70 -18.20
N VAL A 155 12.12 0.96 -18.47
CA VAL A 155 13.13 1.32 -19.48
C VAL A 155 12.73 0.74 -20.84
N TYR A 156 12.71 1.57 -21.89
CA TYR A 156 12.45 1.10 -23.25
C TYR A 156 13.59 0.25 -23.82
N CYS A 157 13.24 -0.75 -24.64
CA CYS A 157 14.19 -1.69 -25.24
C CYS A 157 15.21 -1.06 -26.20
N ARG A 158 14.75 -0.11 -27.03
CA ARG A 158 15.58 0.44 -28.12
C ARG A 158 16.26 1.74 -27.73
N SER A 159 15.51 2.63 -27.09
CA SER A 159 15.92 4.00 -26.80
C SER A 159 16.55 4.18 -25.43
N HIS A 160 16.39 3.22 -24.51
CA HIS A 160 16.87 3.29 -23.13
C HIS A 160 16.34 4.47 -22.30
N HIS A 161 15.39 5.25 -22.81
CA HIS A 161 14.67 6.23 -22.00
C HIS A 161 13.68 5.51 -21.08
N THR A 162 13.34 6.18 -19.98
CA THR A 162 12.38 5.70 -19.00
C THR A 162 11.05 6.39 -19.17
N ASN A 163 9.99 5.65 -18.86
CA ASN A 163 8.66 6.24 -18.72
C ASN A 163 7.89 5.50 -17.63
N ARG A 164 6.99 6.21 -16.96
CA ARG A 164 6.15 5.61 -15.91
C ARG A 164 5.20 4.60 -16.53
N MET A 165 5.33 3.36 -16.09
CA MET A 165 4.45 2.24 -16.36
C MET A 165 3.58 2.01 -15.13
N ILE A 166 2.27 2.00 -15.32
CA ILE A 166 1.27 1.79 -14.28
C ILE A 166 0.63 0.44 -14.55
N LEU A 167 0.71 -0.47 -13.57
CA LEU A 167 0.09 -1.79 -13.61
C LEU A 167 -1.28 -1.70 -12.96
N GLU A 168 -2.28 -2.22 -13.68
CA GLU A 168 -3.69 -2.23 -13.29
C GLU A 168 -4.23 -3.65 -13.34
N ASP A 169 -5.28 -3.91 -12.58
CA ASP A 169 -5.90 -5.24 -12.43
C ASP A 169 -4.82 -6.29 -12.09
N VAL A 170 -4.22 -6.11 -10.91
CA VAL A 170 -3.09 -6.91 -10.41
C VAL A 170 -3.61 -7.96 -9.44
N GLU A 171 -3.24 -9.22 -9.65
CA GLU A 171 -3.61 -10.35 -8.80
C GLU A 171 -2.38 -11.20 -8.47
N PRO A 172 -2.19 -11.66 -7.23
CA PRO A 172 -1.15 -12.64 -6.91
C PRO A 172 -1.47 -13.99 -7.58
N VAL A 173 -0.44 -14.68 -8.06
CA VAL A 173 -0.55 -16.00 -8.69
C VAL A 173 0.62 -16.87 -8.26
N THR A 174 0.33 -18.10 -7.85
CA THR A 174 1.32 -19.15 -7.65
C THR A 174 1.40 -19.98 -8.93
N LEU A 175 2.62 -20.15 -9.45
CA LEU A 175 2.88 -21.04 -10.58
C LEU A 175 3.39 -22.40 -10.07
N GLU A 176 3.21 -23.44 -10.87
CA GLU A 176 3.85 -24.74 -10.63
C GLU A 176 5.38 -24.60 -10.65
N GLU A 177 6.09 -25.38 -9.84
CA GLU A 177 7.56 -25.24 -9.68
C GLU A 177 8.31 -25.43 -11.01
N ASP A 178 7.80 -26.31 -11.87
CA ASP A 178 8.35 -26.63 -13.18
C ASP A 178 7.73 -25.80 -14.32
N TYR A 179 6.89 -24.80 -14.01
CA TYR A 179 6.20 -24.00 -15.02
C TYR A 179 7.17 -23.33 -16.01
N LEU A 180 8.30 -22.82 -15.51
CA LEU A 180 9.32 -22.19 -16.35
C LEU A 180 10.08 -23.20 -17.20
N GLU A 181 10.24 -24.43 -16.72
CA GLU A 181 10.89 -25.52 -17.45
C GLU A 181 9.98 -26.07 -18.55
N LYS A 182 8.66 -26.08 -18.29
CA LYS A 182 7.60 -26.53 -19.19
C LYS A 182 6.86 -25.37 -19.86
N LEU A 183 7.54 -24.24 -20.07
CA LEU A 183 6.89 -23.05 -20.60
C LEU A 183 6.25 -23.36 -21.97
N PRO A 184 4.95 -23.09 -22.16
CA PRO A 184 4.28 -23.37 -23.42
C PRO A 184 4.94 -22.64 -24.60
N PRO A 185 4.96 -23.22 -25.82
CA PRO A 185 5.67 -22.65 -26.97
C PRO A 185 5.10 -21.29 -27.43
N TYR A 186 3.84 -21.01 -27.10
CA TYR A 186 3.19 -19.73 -27.38
C TYR A 186 3.47 -18.65 -26.31
N GLU A 187 4.08 -19.01 -25.18
CA GLU A 187 4.49 -18.07 -24.14
C GLU A 187 5.96 -17.68 -24.26
N GLY A 188 6.25 -16.41 -24.00
CA GLY A 188 7.61 -15.90 -24.09
C GLY A 188 8.10 -15.34 -22.77
N LEU A 189 9.09 -15.99 -22.16
CA LEU A 189 9.85 -15.43 -21.04
C LEU A 189 10.75 -14.29 -21.54
N ARG A 190 10.59 -13.11 -20.93
CA ARG A 190 11.35 -11.89 -21.20
C ARG A 190 11.71 -11.18 -19.90
N LEU A 191 12.47 -10.10 -20.02
CA LEU A 191 12.90 -9.26 -18.90
C LEU A 191 12.40 -7.83 -19.07
N LEU A 192 11.83 -7.29 -17.99
CA LEU A 192 11.56 -5.87 -17.80
C LEU A 192 12.65 -5.27 -16.94
N ILE A 193 12.94 -3.99 -17.17
CA ILE A 193 13.91 -3.23 -16.39
C ILE A 193 13.18 -2.03 -15.79
N PHE A 194 13.18 -1.97 -14.47
CA PHE A 194 12.64 -0.85 -13.69
C PHE A 194 13.79 -0.01 -13.14
N GLU A 195 13.70 1.31 -13.32
CA GLU A 195 14.69 2.28 -12.86
C GLU A 195 14.16 3.05 -11.65
N TYR A 196 15.02 3.26 -10.66
CA TYR A 196 14.75 4.03 -9.45
C TYR A 196 15.71 5.20 -9.43
N GLU A 197 15.14 6.39 -9.31
CA GLU A 197 15.93 7.60 -9.13
C GLU A 197 16.34 7.70 -7.66
N ASP A 198 17.63 7.92 -7.42
CA ASP A 198 18.10 8.26 -6.09
C ASP A 198 17.61 9.67 -5.74
N LYS A 199 16.95 9.78 -4.59
CA LYS A 199 16.42 11.07 -4.10
C LYS A 199 17.55 12.02 -3.72
N ASP A 200 18.74 11.50 -3.43
CA ASP A 200 19.92 12.27 -3.04
C ASP A 200 20.85 12.60 -4.23
N GLY A 201 20.36 12.42 -5.47
CA GLY A 201 21.11 12.76 -6.68
C GLY A 201 22.20 11.74 -7.06
N GLY A 202 22.21 10.58 -6.41
CA GLY A 202 23.06 9.46 -6.79
C GLY A 202 22.67 8.80 -8.12
N VAL A 203 23.43 7.78 -8.47
CA VAL A 203 23.28 7.04 -9.71
C VAL A 203 21.96 6.25 -9.68
N PRO A 204 21.09 6.36 -10.70
CA PRO A 204 19.85 5.59 -10.77
C PRO A 204 20.13 4.09 -10.73
N THR A 205 19.39 3.36 -9.89
CA THR A 205 19.49 1.90 -9.80
C THR A 205 18.47 1.25 -10.72
N ARG A 206 18.87 0.12 -11.31
CA ARG A 206 18.02 -0.66 -12.21
C ARG A 206 17.81 -2.06 -11.66
N HIS A 207 16.59 -2.56 -11.81
CA HIS A 207 16.18 -3.88 -11.35
C HIS A 207 15.48 -4.62 -12.47
N GLU A 208 15.88 -5.87 -12.66
CA GLU A 208 15.27 -6.76 -13.62
C GLU A 208 14.08 -7.50 -13.00
N ARG A 209 13.01 -7.67 -13.78
CA ARG A 209 11.91 -8.58 -13.45
C ARG A 209 11.61 -9.47 -14.64
N GLN A 210 11.45 -10.76 -14.39
CA GLN A 210 10.95 -11.67 -15.41
C GLN A 210 9.50 -11.34 -15.73
N VAL A 211 9.15 -11.44 -17.01
CA VAL A 211 7.78 -11.27 -17.49
C VAL A 211 7.46 -12.34 -18.52
N ILE A 212 6.26 -12.89 -18.44
CA ILE A 212 5.74 -13.91 -19.36
C ILE A 212 4.39 -13.43 -19.87
N TRP A 213 4.15 -13.58 -21.17
CA TRP A 213 2.81 -13.44 -21.74
C TRP A 213 2.71 -14.31 -22.99
N ARG A 214 1.48 -14.56 -23.44
CA ARG A 214 1.25 -15.29 -24.69
C ARG A 214 1.45 -14.40 -25.90
N ASN A 215 2.19 -14.89 -26.89
CA ASN A 215 2.46 -14.17 -28.13
C ASN A 215 1.38 -14.37 -29.21
N ASP A 216 0.49 -15.34 -29.03
CA ASP A 216 -0.51 -15.75 -30.02
C ASP A 216 -1.86 -15.03 -29.88
N ARG A 217 -2.19 -14.52 -28.69
CA ARG A 217 -3.44 -13.80 -28.40
C ARG A 217 -3.30 -12.84 -27.23
N LEU A 218 -4.30 -11.97 -27.05
CA LEU A 218 -4.43 -11.14 -25.85
C LEU A 218 -4.48 -12.02 -24.60
N SER A 219 -3.54 -11.78 -23.69
CA SER A 219 -3.40 -12.53 -22.45
C SER A 219 -2.77 -11.67 -21.35
N PRO A 220 -3.24 -11.79 -20.10
CA PRO A 220 -2.60 -11.11 -18.98
C PRO A 220 -1.13 -11.54 -18.91
N ALA A 221 -0.27 -10.60 -18.54
CA ALA A 221 1.13 -10.90 -18.35
C ALA A 221 1.34 -11.38 -16.92
N LEU A 222 2.25 -12.34 -16.74
CA LEU A 222 2.78 -12.73 -15.45
C LEU A 222 4.09 -11.97 -15.23
N ILE A 223 4.18 -11.20 -14.15
CA ILE A 223 5.40 -10.50 -13.75
C ILE A 223 5.91 -11.15 -12.47
N HIS A 224 7.19 -11.46 -12.45
CA HIS A 224 7.85 -12.09 -11.31
C HIS A 224 7.88 -11.14 -10.11
N ALA A 225 7.49 -11.66 -8.94
CA ALA A 225 7.65 -11.04 -7.63
C ALA A 225 8.82 -11.71 -6.88
N LYS A 226 9.23 -11.20 -5.72
CA LYS A 226 10.34 -11.80 -4.96
C LYS A 226 10.04 -13.27 -4.61
N GLY A 227 11.07 -14.11 -4.65
CA GLY A 227 10.93 -15.56 -4.40
C GLY A 227 10.42 -16.30 -5.63
N ASN A 228 9.50 -17.24 -5.43
CA ASN A 228 8.85 -18.01 -6.50
C ASN A 228 7.45 -17.45 -6.87
N ASP A 229 7.10 -16.28 -6.33
CA ASP A 229 5.78 -15.70 -6.51
C ASP A 229 5.68 -14.90 -7.81
N TRP A 230 4.46 -14.84 -8.35
CA TRP A 230 4.15 -14.08 -9.55
C TRP A 230 2.91 -13.22 -9.33
N ILE A 231 2.79 -12.19 -10.14
CA ILE A 231 1.56 -11.42 -10.25
C ILE A 231 1.04 -11.52 -11.67
N ARG A 232 -0.28 -11.63 -11.80
CA ARG A 232 -0.99 -11.46 -13.06
C ARG A 232 -1.37 -9.99 -13.22
N VAL A 233 -1.09 -9.42 -14.37
CA VAL A 233 -1.42 -8.05 -14.73
C VAL A 233 -2.21 -8.03 -16.03
N LYS A 234 -3.46 -7.59 -15.97
CA LYS A 234 -4.33 -7.56 -17.16
C LYS A 234 -4.14 -6.28 -17.97
N ARG A 235 -3.98 -5.13 -17.30
CA ARG A 235 -3.91 -3.82 -17.97
C ARG A 235 -2.69 -3.04 -17.55
N ILE A 236 -2.15 -2.30 -18.51
CA ILE A 236 -0.99 -1.44 -18.30
C ILE A 236 -1.26 -0.10 -18.96
N ARG A 237 -1.00 0.98 -18.21
CA ARG A 237 -1.00 2.35 -18.71
C ARG A 237 0.42 2.89 -18.68
N VAL A 238 0.94 3.27 -19.84
CA VAL A 238 2.20 4.03 -19.95
C VAL A 238 1.86 5.51 -19.91
N ALA A 239 2.65 6.34 -19.22
CA ALA A 239 2.36 7.76 -19.12
C ALA A 239 2.26 8.42 -20.51
N GLY A 240 1.22 9.24 -20.68
CA GLY A 240 0.87 9.85 -21.97
C GLY A 240 0.10 8.93 -22.93
N LYS A 241 -0.27 7.71 -22.53
CA LYS A 241 -1.06 6.77 -23.34
C LYS A 241 -2.31 6.31 -22.61
N HIS A 242 -3.28 5.80 -23.36
CA HIS A 242 -4.45 5.11 -22.80
C HIS A 242 -4.03 3.75 -22.20
N SER A 243 -4.86 3.26 -21.26
CA SER A 243 -4.68 1.91 -20.72
C SER A 243 -4.92 0.87 -21.83
N ALA A 244 -4.04 -0.11 -21.92
CA ALA A 244 -4.10 -1.17 -22.91
C ALA A 244 -3.92 -2.54 -22.25
N HIS A 245 -4.25 -3.60 -22.98
CA HIS A 245 -3.96 -4.96 -22.56
C HIS A 245 -2.45 -5.13 -22.33
N SER A 246 -2.05 -5.81 -21.25
CA SER A 246 -0.64 -5.93 -20.86
C SER A 246 0.24 -6.51 -21.99
N SER A 247 -0.23 -7.57 -22.66
CA SER A 247 0.44 -8.17 -23.83
C SER A 247 0.67 -7.20 -25.02
N LEU A 248 -0.11 -6.12 -25.13
CA LEU A 248 0.08 -5.07 -26.15
C LEU A 248 1.00 -3.94 -25.67
N ALA A 249 1.00 -3.65 -24.37
CA ALA A 249 1.76 -2.55 -23.78
C ALA A 249 3.23 -2.91 -23.49
N LEU A 250 3.52 -4.18 -23.18
CA LEU A 250 4.85 -4.67 -22.78
C LEU A 250 5.91 -4.78 -23.88
N PRO A 251 5.61 -5.10 -25.16
CA PRO A 251 6.63 -5.37 -26.16
C PRO A 251 7.73 -4.29 -26.32
N PRO A 252 7.45 -2.98 -26.21
CA PRO A 252 8.49 -1.94 -26.26
C PRO A 252 9.48 -1.93 -25.09
N PHE A 253 9.16 -2.60 -23.97
CA PHE A 253 9.93 -2.60 -22.72
C PHE A 253 10.57 -3.96 -22.40
N ALA A 254 10.06 -5.03 -22.99
CA ALA A 254 10.48 -6.40 -22.67
C ALA A 254 11.56 -6.94 -23.63
N ARG A 255 12.67 -7.41 -23.08
CA ARG A 255 13.86 -7.91 -23.81
C ARG A 255 14.04 -9.42 -23.62
N LYS A 256 14.64 -10.12 -24.60
CA LYS A 256 15.10 -11.50 -24.40
C LYS A 256 16.39 -11.50 -23.56
N ARG A 257 16.57 -12.46 -22.65
CA ARG A 257 17.78 -12.54 -21.79
C ARG A 257 19.10 -12.58 -22.58
N LYS A 258 19.15 -13.31 -23.70
CA LYS A 258 20.35 -13.34 -24.57
C LYS A 258 20.75 -11.97 -25.12
N ALA A 259 19.82 -11.02 -25.23
CA ALA A 259 20.11 -9.65 -25.69
C ALA A 259 20.76 -8.77 -24.62
N ILE A 260 20.75 -9.21 -23.34
CA ILE A 260 21.44 -8.52 -22.24
C ILE A 260 22.92 -8.91 -22.21
N LEU A 261 23.27 -10.15 -22.60
CA LEU A 261 24.66 -10.60 -22.68
C LEU A 261 25.43 -10.01 -23.88
N GLY A 262 24.74 -9.40 -24.86
CA GLY A 262 25.33 -8.74 -26.02
C GLY A 262 25.70 -7.27 -25.81
N GLY A 263 25.48 -6.72 -24.62
CA GLY A 263 25.94 -5.41 -24.19
C GLY A 263 25.98 -5.40 -22.66
N GLU A 264 27.17 -5.29 -22.08
CA GLU A 264 27.40 -5.44 -20.64
C GLU A 264 26.51 -4.50 -19.83
N TYR A 265 25.46 -5.05 -19.24
CA TYR A 265 24.68 -4.39 -18.22
C TYR A 265 24.55 -5.34 -17.02
N PRO A 266 25.28 -5.10 -15.91
CA PRO A 266 25.17 -5.92 -14.70
C PRO A 266 23.76 -5.88 -14.10
N MET A 267 23.42 -6.80 -13.18
CA MET A 267 22.09 -6.86 -12.52
C MET A 267 21.69 -5.57 -11.79
N PHE A 268 22.68 -4.75 -11.44
CA PHE A 268 22.57 -3.37 -11.00
C PHE A 268 23.58 -2.58 -11.82
N TYR A 269 23.15 -1.54 -12.51
CA TYR A 269 24.05 -0.78 -13.35
C TYR A 269 23.69 0.69 -13.42
N PRO A 270 24.71 1.59 -13.39
CA PRO A 270 24.49 3.00 -13.62
C PRO A 270 23.82 3.22 -14.96
N ARG A 271 23.00 4.28 -15.03
CA ARG A 271 22.55 4.82 -16.32
C ARG A 271 23.79 5.03 -17.21
N PRO A 272 23.88 4.44 -18.41
CA PRO A 272 25.02 4.67 -19.29
C PRO A 272 25.12 6.18 -19.55
N ALA A 273 26.33 6.73 -19.37
CA ALA A 273 26.61 8.13 -19.68
C ALA A 273 26.14 8.41 -21.12
N LYS A 274 25.48 9.55 -21.34
CA LYS A 274 25.20 9.99 -22.71
C LYS A 274 26.55 10.05 -23.42
N LYS A 275 26.71 9.30 -24.52
CA LYS A 275 27.84 9.54 -25.41
C LYS A 275 27.70 10.99 -25.87
N GLU A 276 28.65 11.84 -25.46
CA GLU A 276 28.83 13.14 -26.09
C GLU A 276 29.17 12.86 -27.56
N ASN A 277 28.35 13.39 -28.46
CA ASN A 277 28.62 13.41 -29.90
C ASN A 277 29.54 14.59 -30.20
#